data_AF-A0A8T6U675-F1
#
_entry.id   AF-A0A8T6U675-F1
#
_cell.length_a   1.000
_cell.length_b   1.000
_cell.length_c   1.000
_cell.angle_alpha   90.00
_cell.angle_beta   90.00
_cell.angle_gamma   90.00
#
_symmetry.space_group_name_H-M   'P 1'
#
loop_
_entity.id
_entity.type
_entity.pdbx_description
1 polymer ?
#
loop_
_entity_poly.entity_id
_entity_poly.type
_entity_poly.pdbx_seq_one_letter_code
_entity_poly.pdbx_strand_id
1 'polypeptide(L)'
;MSEAFAPILFQLGVGGIGGFFMGYAIRKVVRVALILGIVVFSLIFLAFSNVIAIDYGGLVEMVSNFINAVNPALGLFTPLLAHLPFVGSLIIGLIIGFKKK
;
A
#
# COMPACT_ATOMS: atom_id res chain seq x y z
N MET A 1 31.26 3.76 -22.22
CA MET A 1 29.93 3.12 -22.22
C MET A 1 29.59 2.32 -20.94
N SER A 2 30.44 2.31 -19.90
CA SER A 2 30.21 1.52 -18.68
C SER A 2 29.47 2.29 -17.55
N GLU A 3 29.58 3.62 -17.52
CA GLU A 3 29.12 4.46 -16.40
C GLU A 3 27.59 4.63 -16.32
N ALA A 4 26.86 4.49 -17.43
CA ALA A 4 25.40 4.61 -17.44
C ALA A 4 24.65 3.30 -17.12
N PHE A 5 25.28 2.14 -17.31
CA PHE A 5 24.63 0.84 -17.09
C PHE A 5 24.66 0.38 -15.63
N ALA A 6 25.73 0.70 -14.91
CA ALA A 6 25.87 0.38 -13.49
C ALA A 6 24.72 0.93 -12.60
N PRO A 7 24.31 2.21 -12.70
CA PRO A 7 23.22 2.74 -11.89
C PRO A 7 21.86 2.14 -12.27
N ILE A 8 21.63 1.82 -13.56
CA ILE A 8 20.38 1.19 -14.02
C ILE A 8 20.26 -0.25 -13.48
N LEU A 9 21.34 -1.03 -13.52
CA LEU A 9 21.39 -2.38 -12.95
C LEU A 9 21.17 -2.37 -11.44
N PHE A 10 21.77 -1.43 -10.73
CA PHE A 10 21.56 -1.28 -9.29
C PHE A 10 20.12 -0.90 -8.96
N GLN A 11 19.55 0.05 -9.71
CA GLN A 11 18.16 0.50 -9.54
C GLN A 11 17.13 -0.59 -9.87
N LEU A 12 17.40 -1.43 -10.88
CA LEU A 12 16.61 -2.62 -11.20
C LEU A 12 16.71 -3.70 -10.11
N GLY A 13 17.90 -3.91 -9.54
CA GLY A 13 18.12 -4.89 -8.47
C GLY A 13 17.39 -4.50 -7.17
N VAL A 14 17.57 -3.25 -6.74
CA VAL A 14 16.90 -2.73 -5.53
C VAL A 14 15.39 -2.64 -5.73
N GLY A 15 14.92 -2.17 -6.88
CA GLY A 15 13.49 -2.10 -7.20
C GLY A 15 12.84 -3.49 -7.32
N GLY A 16 13.51 -4.46 -7.95
CA GLY A 16 13.02 -5.83 -8.08
C GLY A 16 12.92 -6.58 -6.75
N ILE A 17 13.97 -6.52 -5.92
CA ILE A 17 13.97 -7.14 -4.59
C ILE A 17 12.95 -6.44 -3.69
N GLY A 18 12.93 -5.09 -3.69
CA GLY A 18 11.97 -4.30 -2.95
C GLY A 18 10.53 -4.60 -3.35
N GLY A 19 10.26 -4.70 -4.66
CA GLY A 19 8.98 -5.08 -5.22
C GLY A 19 8.55 -6.48 -4.77
N PHE A 20 9.47 -7.46 -4.72
CA PHE A 20 9.17 -8.81 -4.24
C PHE A 20 8.72 -8.83 -2.78
N PHE A 21 9.46 -8.15 -1.89
CA PHE A 21 9.08 -8.03 -0.47
C PHE A 21 7.74 -7.30 -0.31
N MET A 22 7.53 -6.24 -1.07
CA MET A 22 6.30 -5.44 -1.02
C MET A 22 5.09 -6.25 -1.52
N GLY A 23 5.24 -7.02 -2.61
CA GLY A 23 4.22 -7.94 -3.11
C GLY A 23 3.84 -9.03 -2.10
N TYR A 24 4.82 -9.55 -1.36
CA TYR A 24 4.56 -10.50 -0.26
C TYR A 24 3.81 -9.83 0.91
N ALA A 25 4.23 -8.64 1.32
CA ALA A 25 3.57 -7.88 2.38
C ALA A 25 2.11 -7.53 2.03
N ILE A 26 1.86 -7.09 0.79
CA ILE A 26 0.53 -6.77 0.27
C ILE A 26 -0.41 -7.96 0.41
N ARG A 27 0.02 -9.20 0.12
CA ARG A 27 -0.84 -10.38 0.30
C ARG A 27 -1.35 -10.52 1.74
N LYS A 28 -0.47 -10.28 2.72
CA LYS A 28 -0.85 -10.37 4.14
C LYS A 28 -1.82 -9.24 4.51
N VAL A 29 -1.56 -8.03 4.01
CA VAL A 29 -2.43 -6.86 4.22
C VAL A 29 -3.81 -7.07 3.60
N VAL A 30 -3.91 -7.60 2.39
CA VAL A 30 -5.20 -7.88 1.71
C VAL A 30 -6.06 -8.83 2.55
N ARG A 31 -5.47 -9.86 3.16
CA ARG A 31 -6.23 -10.77 4.04
C ARG A 31 -6.79 -10.05 5.27
N VAL A 32 -6.01 -9.14 5.86
CA VAL A 32 -6.47 -8.32 7.00
C VAL A 32 -7.52 -7.31 6.56
N ALA A 33 -7.34 -6.69 5.39
CA ALA A 33 -8.29 -5.74 4.81
C ALA A 33 -9.65 -6.38 4.53
N LEU A 34 -9.69 -7.65 4.09
CA LEU A 34 -10.95 -8.39 3.93
C LEU A 34 -11.69 -8.57 5.27
N ILE A 35 -10.97 -8.90 6.35
CA ILE A 35 -11.56 -9.02 7.68
C ILE A 35 -12.10 -7.67 8.15
N LEU A 36 -11.30 -6.61 7.99
CA LEU A 36 -11.68 -5.22 8.29
C LEU A 36 -12.93 -4.80 7.52
N GLY A 37 -13.02 -5.14 6.23
CA GLY A 37 -14.18 -4.86 5.40
C GLY A 37 -15.45 -5.55 5.92
N ILE A 38 -15.35 -6.81 6.34
CA ILE A 38 -16.47 -7.52 6.98
C ILE A 38 -16.90 -6.84 8.28
N VAL A 39 -15.95 -6.42 9.12
CA VAL A 39 -16.24 -5.71 10.38
C VAL A 39 -16.95 -4.39 10.11
N VAL A 40 -16.44 -3.58 9.18
CA VAL A 40 -17.07 -2.31 8.78
C VAL A 40 -18.46 -2.54 8.21
N PHE A 41 -18.62 -3.57 7.37
CA PHE A 41 -19.92 -3.93 6.79
C PHE A 41 -20.93 -4.32 7.89
N SER A 42 -20.52 -5.13 8.87
CA SER A 42 -21.36 -5.47 10.03
C SER A 42 -21.71 -4.25 10.89
N LEU A 43 -20.79 -3.31 11.07
CA LEU A 43 -21.05 -2.06 11.80
C LEU A 43 -22.09 -1.20 11.09
N ILE A 44 -21.98 -1.04 9.76
CA ILE A 44 -22.95 -0.29 8.95
C ILE A 44 -24.32 -0.96 9.03
N PHE A 45 -24.38 -2.28 8.94
CA PHE A 45 -25.63 -3.04 9.06
C PHE A 45 -26.31 -2.81 10.42
N LEU A 46 -25.53 -2.82 11.50
CA LEU A 46 -26.04 -2.64 12.86
C LEU A 46 -26.46 -1.20 13.16
N ALA A 47 -25.78 -0.22 12.54
CA ALA A 47 -26.19 1.18 12.54
C ALA A 47 -27.51 1.40 11.82
N PHE A 48 -27.73 0.71 10.69
CA PHE A 48 -28.97 0.80 9.92
C PHE A 48 -30.18 0.29 10.72
N SER A 49 -29.98 -0.74 11.56
CA SER A 49 -30.99 -1.22 12.51
C SER A 49 -31.25 -0.27 13.69
N ASN A 50 -30.62 0.91 13.75
CA ASN A 50 -30.69 1.87 14.87
C ASN A 50 -30.29 1.27 16.23
N VAL A 51 -29.56 0.15 16.24
CA VAL A 51 -29.11 -0.51 17.47
C VAL A 51 -27.91 0.22 18.08
N ILE A 52 -27.15 0.98 17.26
CA ILE A 52 -25.98 1.75 17.68
C ILE A 52 -26.06 3.16 17.08
N ALA A 53 -25.91 4.18 17.92
CA ALA A 53 -25.69 5.55 17.48
C ALA A 53 -24.22 5.73 17.06
N ILE A 54 -23.99 5.94 15.76
CA ILE A 54 -22.64 6.19 15.22
C ILE A 54 -22.41 7.70 15.11
N ASP A 55 -21.37 8.21 15.78
CA ASP A 55 -20.88 9.57 15.59
C ASP A 55 -20.00 9.64 14.34
N TYR A 56 -20.60 10.06 13.23
CA TYR A 56 -19.91 10.27 11.97
C TYR A 56 -18.87 11.40 12.04
N GLY A 57 -19.03 12.38 12.94
CA GLY A 57 -18.09 13.48 13.12
C GLY A 57 -16.76 13.00 13.68
N GLY A 58 -16.79 12.28 14.80
CA GLY A 58 -15.60 11.67 15.40
C GLY A 58 -14.90 10.67 14.47
N LEU A 59 -15.66 9.92 13.67
CA LEU A 59 -15.10 9.03 12.63
C LEU A 59 -14.32 9.80 11.57
N VAL A 60 -14.88 10.89 11.05
CA VAL A 60 -14.21 11.73 10.05
C VAL A 60 -12.92 12.34 10.61
N GLU A 61 -12.93 12.78 11.87
CA GLU A 61 -11.73 13.30 12.54
C GLU A 61 -10.65 12.24 12.76
N MET A 62 -11.04 11.02 13.14
CA MET A 62 -10.08 9.92 13.30
C MET A 62 -9.45 9.54 11.95
N VAL A 63 -10.25 9.48 10.89
CA VAL A 63 -9.78 9.20 9.53
C VAL A 63 -8.87 10.32 9.02
N SER A 64 -9.23 11.59 9.23
CA SER A 64 -8.42 12.72 8.78
C SER A 64 -7.07 12.76 9.51
N ASN A 65 -7.05 12.52 10.82
CA ASN A 65 -5.82 12.43 11.61
C ASN A 65 -4.92 11.27 11.13
N PHE A 66 -5.50 10.12 10.81
CA PHE A 66 -4.76 8.99 10.25
C PHE A 66 -4.15 9.33 8.88
N ILE A 67 -4.93 9.93 7.97
CA ILE A 67 -4.44 10.35 6.65
C ILE A 67 -3.30 11.36 6.80
N ASN A 68 -3.45 12.36 7.67
CA ASN A 68 -2.43 13.37 7.94
C ASN A 68 -1.14 12.76 8.51
N ALA A 69 -1.23 11.69 9.32
CA ALA A 69 -0.07 10.97 9.84
C ALA A 69 0.67 10.17 8.76
N VAL A 70 -0.04 9.63 7.76
CA VAL A 70 0.56 8.81 6.68
C VAL A 70 1.01 9.66 5.49
N ASN A 71 0.42 10.84 5.28
CA ASN A 71 0.71 11.74 4.16
C ASN A 71 2.21 12.08 3.96
N PRO A 72 3.02 12.33 5.03
CA PRO A 72 4.45 12.59 4.87
C PRO A 72 5.20 11.39 4.26
N ALA A 73 4.80 10.17 4.63
CA ALA A 73 5.40 8.95 4.08
C ALA A 73 5.05 8.77 2.60
N LEU A 74 3.82 9.12 2.19
CA LEU A 74 3.40 9.10 0.78
C LEU A 74 4.23 10.07 -0.08
N GLY A 75 4.59 11.24 0.46
CA GLY A 75 5.46 12.21 -0.19
C GLY A 75 6.91 11.75 -0.39
N LEU A 76 7.37 10.70 0.29
CA LEU A 76 8.69 10.10 0.06
C LEU A 76 8.69 9.13 -1.13
N PHE A 77 7.52 8.63 -1.54
CA PHE A 77 7.39 7.73 -2.68
C PHE A 77 7.30 8.45 -4.03
N THR A 78 6.95 9.74 -4.06
CA THR A 78 6.86 10.53 -5.31
C THR A 78 8.17 10.59 -6.11
N PRO A 79 9.36 10.86 -5.53
CA PRO A 79 10.61 10.82 -6.29
C PRO A 79 11.00 9.41 -6.74
N LEU A 80 10.65 8.38 -5.97
CA LEU A 80 10.88 6.97 -6.36
C LEU A 80 10.03 6.57 -7.58
N LEU A 81 8.80 7.06 -7.67
CA LEU A 81 7.91 6.84 -8.81
C LEU A 81 8.33 7.59 -10.08
N ALA A 82 9.13 8.66 -9.97
CA ALA A 82 9.63 9.42 -11.12
C ALA A 82 10.70 8.68 -11.92
N HIS A 83 11.30 7.61 -11.37
CA HIS A 83 12.32 6.82 -12.04
C HIS A 83 11.72 5.60 -12.77
N LEU A 84 11.56 5.72 -14.09
CA LEU A 84 10.98 4.66 -14.94
C LEU A 84 11.62 3.26 -14.77
N PRO A 85 12.96 3.09 -14.74
CA PRO A 85 13.58 1.78 -14.53
C PRO A 85 13.26 1.17 -13.16
N PHE A 86 13.20 2.00 -12.11
CA PHE A 86 12.85 1.56 -10.76
C PHE A 86 11.41 1.04 -10.71
N VAL A 87 10.46 1.83 -11.22
CA VAL A 87 9.04 1.44 -11.27
C VAL A 87 8.85 0.17 -12.09
N GLY A 88 9.54 0.04 -13.23
CA GLY A 88 9.52 -1.17 -14.05
C GLY A 88 9.96 -2.42 -13.27
N SER A 89 11.12 -2.39 -12.61
CA SER A 89 11.57 -3.52 -11.78
C SER A 89 10.69 -3.77 -10.57
N LEU A 90 10.15 -2.72 -9.94
CA LEU A 90 9.30 -2.83 -8.77
C LEU A 90 7.96 -3.50 -9.10
N ILE A 91 7.33 -3.15 -10.21
CA ILE A 91 6.10 -3.79 -10.68
C ILE A 91 6.36 -5.28 -10.98
N ILE A 92 7.45 -5.60 -11.68
CA ILE A 92 7.81 -6.99 -12.00
C ILE A 92 8.07 -7.78 -10.71
N GLY A 93 8.85 -7.22 -9.79
CA GLY A 93 9.12 -7.81 -8.48
C GLY A 93 7.84 -8.01 -7.66
N LEU A 94 6.93 -7.03 -7.66
CA LEU A 94 5.64 -7.08 -6.97
C LEU A 94 4.75 -8.19 -7.53
N ILE A 95 4.64 -8.30 -8.85
CA ILE A 95 3.85 -9.36 -9.50
C ILE A 95 4.42 -10.73 -9.10
N ILE A 96 5.73 -10.92 -9.16
CA ILE A 96 6.38 -12.19 -8.80
C ILE A 96 6.17 -12.52 -7.31
N GLY A 97 6.34 -11.53 -6.42
CA GLY A 97 6.08 -11.67 -4.98
C GLY A 97 4.63 -12.00 -4.65
N PHE A 98 3.69 -11.41 -5.39
CA PHE A 98 2.26 -11.68 -5.24
C PHE A 98 1.81 -13.01 -5.84
N LYS A 99 2.53 -13.56 -6.83
CA LYS A 99 2.16 -14.82 -7.51
C LYS A 99 2.69 -16.09 -6.81
N LYS A 100 3.74 -15.98 -5.99
CA LYS A 100 4.36 -17.16 -5.34
C LYS A 100 3.43 -17.69 -4.24
N LYS A 101 2.82 -18.87 -4.43
CA LYS A 101 1.79 -19.50 -3.57
C LYS A 101 2.04 -19.32 -2.07
#